data_AF-A0A838EXN8-F1
#
_entry.id   AF-A0A838EXN8-F1
#
_cell.length_a   1.000
_cell.length_b   1.000
_cell.length_c   1.000
_cell.angle_alpha   90.00
_cell.angle_beta   90.00
_cell.angle_gamma   90.00
#
_symmetry.space_group_name_H-M   'P 1'
#
loop_
_entity.id
_entity.type
_entity.pdbx_description
1 polymer ?
#
loop_
_entity_poly.entity_id
_entity_poly.type
_entity_poly.pdbx_seq_one_letter_code
_entity_poly.pdbx_strand_id
1 'polypeptide(L)'
;SKVIGDEGLVVGIDIQEVNKKLSGIKNVRIYQKDIFDITDLAQIGVSEQFDVVLSDMAPSTTGMQSLDQIRSLNLVESVFGLLPKFLRPGGNFVIKVFDSQNAQNYLKEQKNRFNEFQYLKPKSTRSVSKEFFVIGKHFKA
;
A
#
# COMPACT_ATOMS: atom_id res chain seq x y z
N SER A 1 15.12 16.27 1.36
CA SER A 1 14.65 14.88 1.48
C SER A 1 15.72 14.09 2.24
N LYS A 2 15.56 13.78 3.53
CA LYS A 2 16.63 13.09 4.30
C LYS A 2 16.60 11.55 4.15
N VAL A 3 15.45 10.99 3.77
CA VAL A 3 15.24 9.52 3.80
C VAL A 3 15.48 8.86 2.44
N ILE A 4 15.06 9.47 1.33
CA ILE A 4 15.24 8.92 -0.03
C ILE A 4 16.42 9.55 -0.79
N GLY A 5 17.14 10.49 -0.17
CA GLY A 5 18.21 11.25 -0.82
C GLY A 5 17.70 12.19 -1.93
N ASP A 6 18.62 12.65 -2.77
CA ASP A 6 18.35 13.56 -3.89
C ASP A 6 18.03 12.84 -5.21
N GLU A 7 18.41 11.56 -5.31
CA GLU A 7 18.19 10.70 -6.48
C GLU A 7 16.96 9.79 -6.33
N GLY A 8 16.44 9.62 -5.11
CA GLY A 8 15.25 8.79 -4.88
C GLY A 8 13.99 9.44 -5.44
N LEU A 9 13.10 8.63 -6.01
CA LEU A 9 11.81 9.07 -6.54
C LEU A 9 10.68 8.65 -5.59
N VAL A 10 9.74 9.56 -5.32
CA VAL A 10 8.47 9.23 -4.67
C VAL A 10 7.33 9.44 -5.65
N VAL A 11 6.47 8.43 -5.76
CA VAL A 11 5.23 8.51 -6.54
C VAL A 11 4.06 8.27 -5.59
N GLY A 12 3.17 9.26 -5.47
CA GLY A 12 1.92 9.17 -4.74
C GLY A 12 0.74 9.09 -5.71
N ILE A 13 -0.20 8.18 -5.44
CA ILE A 13 -1.40 7.96 -6.24
C ILE A 13 -2.57 7.90 -5.26
N ASP A 14 -3.58 8.72 -5.48
CA ASP A 14 -4.80 8.74 -4.68
C ASP A 14 -6.00 9.09 -5.56
N ILE A 15 -7.18 8.56 -5.26
CA ILE A 15 -8.42 8.93 -5.95
C ILE A 15 -8.87 10.35 -5.58
N GLN A 16 -8.46 10.84 -4.41
CA GLN A 16 -8.72 12.18 -3.94
C GLN A 16 -7.59 13.14 -4.32
N GLU A 17 -7.92 14.42 -4.39
CA GLU A 17 -6.93 15.46 -4.63
C GLU A 17 -5.95 15.54 -3.45
N VAL A 18 -4.67 15.33 -3.75
CA VAL A 18 -3.60 15.42 -2.77
C VAL A 18 -3.05 16.85 -2.73
N ASN A 19 -2.48 17.26 -1.59
CA ASN A 19 -1.93 18.60 -1.38
C ASN A 19 -0.96 19.05 -2.50
N LYS A 20 -1.35 20.08 -3.25
CA LYS A 20 -0.60 20.66 -4.39
C LYS A 20 0.80 21.14 -4.04
N LYS A 21 1.08 21.44 -2.77
CA LYS A 21 2.42 21.83 -2.32
C LYS A 21 3.46 20.72 -2.58
N LEU A 22 3.02 19.46 -2.67
CA LEU A 22 3.90 18.32 -2.95
C LEU A 22 4.36 18.28 -4.42
N SER A 23 3.59 18.84 -5.36
CA SER A 23 3.92 18.84 -6.79
C SER A 23 5.12 19.72 -7.15
N GLY A 24 5.54 20.62 -6.27
CA GLY A 24 6.72 21.47 -6.47
C GLY A 24 8.05 20.82 -6.05
N ILE A 25 8.03 19.60 -5.52
CA ILE A 25 9.24 18.92 -5.03
C ILE A 25 9.86 18.14 -6.19
N LYS A 26 11.14 18.42 -6.51
CA LYS A 26 11.89 17.91 -7.69
C LYS A 26 11.72 16.41 -7.97
N ASN A 27 11.62 15.59 -6.93
CA ASN A 27 11.61 14.14 -6.98
C ASN A 27 10.33 13.50 -6.40
N VAL A 28 9.23 14.26 -6.36
CA VAL A 28 7.91 13.77 -5.95
C VAL A 28 6.94 13.97 -7.10
N ARG A 29 6.24 12.89 -7.46
CA ARG A 29 5.17 12.91 -8.46
C ARG A 29 3.88 12.48 -7.78
N ILE A 30 2.81 13.24 -7.99
CA ILE A 30 1.53 12.98 -7.37
C ILE A 30 0.48 12.90 -8.47
N TYR A 31 -0.30 11.82 -8.47
CA TYR A 31 -1.36 11.57 -9.43
C TYR A 31 -2.69 11.42 -8.71
N GLN A 32 -3.68 12.21 -9.13
CA GLN A 32 -5.07 11.96 -8.77
C GLN A 32 -5.65 10.93 -9.75
N LYS A 33 -5.55 9.64 -9.41
CA LYS A 33 -5.97 8.50 -10.23
C LYS A 33 -6.36 7.33 -9.33
N ASP A 34 -7.19 6.43 -9.84
CA ASP A 34 -7.30 5.10 -9.25
C ASP A 34 -6.07 4.27 -9.64
N ILE A 35 -5.41 3.66 -8.65
CA ILE A 35 -4.27 2.77 -8.86
C ILE A 35 -4.67 1.53 -9.67
N PHE A 36 -5.92 1.08 -9.57
CA PHE A 36 -6.41 -0.11 -10.26
C PHE A 36 -6.64 0.13 -11.75
N ASP A 37 -6.75 1.38 -12.20
CA ASP A 37 -6.78 1.74 -13.62
C ASP A 37 -5.38 1.78 -14.25
N ILE A 38 -4.32 1.75 -13.44
CA ILE A 38 -2.94 1.89 -13.93
C ILE A 38 -2.44 0.52 -14.38
N THR A 39 -2.46 0.31 -15.70
CA THR A 39 -2.02 -0.93 -16.35
C THR A 39 -0.57 -0.93 -16.82
N ASP A 40 0.11 0.22 -16.77
CA ASP A 40 1.54 0.37 -17.07
C ASP A 40 2.20 1.43 -16.17
N LEU A 41 3.42 1.19 -15.69
CA LEU A 41 4.22 2.14 -14.90
C LEU A 41 4.54 3.42 -15.71
N ALA A 42 4.59 3.33 -17.05
CA ALA A 42 4.78 4.49 -17.92
C ALA A 42 3.67 5.54 -17.75
N GLN A 43 2.45 5.13 -17.36
CA GLN A 43 1.33 6.05 -17.09
C GLN A 43 1.53 6.96 -15.86
N ILE A 44 2.53 6.63 -15.04
CA ILE A 44 3.01 7.40 -13.89
C ILE A 44 4.47 7.84 -14.06
N GLY A 45 4.98 7.78 -15.30
CA GLY A 45 6.31 8.23 -15.69
C GLY A 45 7.45 7.37 -15.15
N VAL A 46 7.18 6.13 -14.73
CA VAL A 46 8.17 5.23 -14.15
C VAL A 46 8.46 4.08 -15.11
N SER A 47 9.73 3.73 -15.28
CA SER A 47 10.16 2.61 -16.15
C SER A 47 10.46 1.33 -15.37
N GLU A 48 10.84 1.46 -14.10
CA GLU A 48 11.30 0.36 -13.24
C GLU A 48 10.37 0.14 -12.06
N GLN A 49 10.33 -1.07 -11.54
CA GLN A 49 9.58 -1.38 -10.32
C GLN A 49 10.17 -0.66 -9.11
N PHE A 50 9.32 -0.37 -8.11
CA PHE A 50 9.71 0.36 -6.92
C PHE A 50 10.50 -0.51 -5.94
N ASP A 51 11.43 0.10 -5.20
CA ASP A 51 12.10 -0.52 -4.04
C ASP A 51 11.14 -0.76 -2.87
N VAL A 52 10.18 0.15 -2.71
CA VAL A 52 9.23 0.15 -1.60
C VAL A 52 7.84 0.51 -2.12
N VAL A 53 6.83 -0.28 -1.75
CA VAL A 53 5.41 0.04 -1.95
C VAL A 53 4.74 0.22 -0.61
N LEU A 54 4.02 1.33 -0.44
CA LEU A 54 3.22 1.64 0.75
C LEU A 54 1.76 1.78 0.34
N SER A 55 0.85 1.11 1.05
CA SER A 55 -0.59 1.29 0.88
C SER A 55 -1.23 1.66 2.21
N ASP A 56 -1.67 2.90 2.32
CA ASP A 56 -2.51 3.39 3.42
C ASP A 56 -3.99 3.52 2.98
N MET A 57 -4.36 2.84 1.89
CA MET A 57 -5.71 2.93 1.34
C MET A 57 -6.75 2.34 2.30
N ALA A 58 -7.92 2.95 2.34
CA ALA A 58 -9.08 2.49 3.09
C ALA A 58 -10.34 2.73 2.25
N PRO A 59 -11.30 1.78 2.22
CA PRO A 59 -12.57 2.00 1.56
C PRO A 59 -13.42 3.00 2.35
N SER A 60 -14.35 3.68 1.67
CA SER A 60 -15.37 4.48 2.35
C SER A 60 -16.20 3.58 3.28
N THR A 61 -16.22 3.94 4.57
CA THR A 61 -16.97 3.22 5.59
C THR A 61 -18.46 3.45 5.42
N THR A 62 -19.23 2.38 5.45
CA THR A 62 -20.70 2.39 5.43
C THR A 62 -21.29 2.49 6.83
N GLY A 63 -20.50 2.20 7.87
CA GLY A 63 -20.97 2.06 9.24
C GLY A 63 -21.48 0.64 9.54
N MET A 64 -21.65 -0.20 8.52
CA MET A 64 -21.93 -1.62 8.69
C MET A 64 -20.63 -2.40 8.75
N GLN A 65 -20.26 -2.85 9.96
CA GLN A 65 -18.97 -3.50 10.22
C GLN A 65 -18.65 -4.67 9.25
N SER A 66 -19.63 -5.54 8.97
CA SER A 66 -19.42 -6.68 8.08
C SER A 66 -19.10 -6.26 6.65
N LEU A 67 -19.83 -5.27 6.12
CA LEU A 67 -19.62 -4.75 4.78
C LEU A 67 -18.28 -4.01 4.69
N ASP A 68 -17.93 -3.24 5.71
CA ASP A 68 -16.67 -2.50 5.78
C ASP A 68 -15.46 -3.45 5.84
N GLN A 69 -15.58 -4.57 6.57
CA GLN A 69 -14.56 -5.63 6.58
C GLN A 69 -14.38 -6.30 5.22
N ILE A 70 -15.47 -6.63 4.52
CA ILE A 70 -15.42 -7.22 3.17
C ILE A 70 -14.75 -6.26 2.18
N ARG A 71 -15.17 -4.98 2.19
CA ARG A 71 -14.57 -3.96 1.32
C ARG A 71 -13.09 -3.75 1.61
N SER A 72 -12.71 -3.76 2.89
CA SER A 72 -11.30 -3.66 3.27
C SER A 72 -10.51 -4.85 2.79
N LEU A 73 -11.04 -6.07 2.91
CA LEU A 73 -10.36 -7.28 2.44
C LEU A 73 -10.16 -7.23 0.92
N ASN A 74 -11.21 -6.94 0.15
CA ASN A 74 -11.12 -6.83 -1.31
C ASN A 74 -10.05 -5.82 -1.75
N LEU A 75 -9.94 -4.70 -1.03
CA LEU A 75 -8.91 -3.70 -1.31
C LEU A 75 -7.50 -4.24 -1.03
N VAL A 76 -7.31 -4.94 0.10
CA VAL A 76 -6.04 -5.59 0.45
C VAL A 76 -5.65 -6.62 -0.61
N GLU A 77 -6.57 -7.51 -0.99
CA GLU A 77 -6.34 -8.53 -2.03
C GLU A 77 -5.92 -7.89 -3.36
N SER A 78 -6.62 -6.83 -3.76
CA SER A 78 -6.33 -6.09 -4.99
C SER A 78 -4.91 -5.50 -4.96
N VAL A 79 -4.48 -4.92 -3.84
CA VAL A 79 -3.11 -4.39 -3.69
C VAL A 79 -2.06 -5.50 -3.78
N PHE A 80 -2.29 -6.66 -3.14
CA PHE A 80 -1.38 -7.81 -3.26
C PHE A 80 -1.28 -8.33 -4.70
N GLY A 81 -2.36 -8.19 -5.49
CA GLY A 81 -2.39 -8.47 -6.93
C GLY A 81 -1.51 -7.53 -7.76
N LEU A 82 -1.31 -6.29 -7.32
CA LEU A 82 -0.46 -5.30 -8.00
C LEU A 82 1.04 -5.48 -7.73
N LEU A 83 1.42 -6.15 -6.63
CA LEU A 83 2.83 -6.25 -6.22
C LEU A 83 3.78 -6.80 -7.29
N PRO A 84 3.47 -7.88 -8.05
CA PRO A 84 4.39 -8.41 -9.06
C PRO A 84 4.72 -7.40 -10.16
N LYS A 85 3.87 -6.38 -10.35
CA LYS A 85 4.06 -5.33 -11.33
C LYS A 85 4.75 -4.10 -10.74
N PHE A 86 4.43 -3.73 -9.51
CA PHE A 86 4.90 -2.48 -8.90
C PHE A 86 6.12 -2.64 -8.00
N LEU A 87 6.34 -3.80 -7.40
CA LEU A 87 7.39 -4.04 -6.42
C LEU A 87 8.48 -4.93 -7.00
N ARG A 88 9.72 -4.45 -6.98
CA ARG A 88 10.84 -5.24 -7.51
C ARG A 88 11.15 -6.47 -6.65
N PRO A 89 11.72 -7.54 -7.22
CA PRO A 89 12.35 -8.59 -6.44
C PRO A 89 13.35 -8.02 -5.42
N GLY A 90 13.25 -8.48 -4.18
CA GLY A 90 14.03 -7.96 -3.04
C GLY A 90 13.49 -6.67 -2.42
N GLY A 91 12.44 -6.05 -2.99
CA GLY A 91 11.79 -4.86 -2.46
C GLY A 91 10.96 -5.09 -1.19
N ASN A 92 10.51 -4.00 -0.57
CA ASN A 92 9.72 -4.02 0.67
C ASN A 92 8.31 -3.48 0.48
N PHE A 93 7.38 -3.96 1.30
CA PHE A 93 5.97 -3.63 1.23
C PHE A 93 5.40 -3.32 2.61
N VAL A 94 4.56 -2.29 2.69
CA VAL A 94 3.74 -2.02 3.87
C VAL A 94 2.31 -1.76 3.46
N ILE A 95 1.34 -2.37 4.16
CA ILE A 95 -0.09 -2.13 3.94
C ILE A 95 -0.84 -1.98 5.25
N LYS A 96 -1.75 -1.01 5.30
CA LYS A 96 -2.78 -0.89 6.36
C LYS A 96 -3.89 -1.90 6.13
N VAL A 97 -4.31 -2.55 7.21
CA VAL A 97 -5.35 -3.59 7.18
C VAL A 97 -6.33 -3.35 8.32
N PHE A 98 -7.64 -3.41 8.03
CA PHE A 98 -8.67 -3.50 9.05
C PHE A 98 -8.83 -4.95 9.52
N ASP A 99 -8.75 -5.14 10.83
CA ASP A 99 -8.72 -6.45 11.46
C ASP A 99 -10.04 -7.20 11.31
N SER A 100 -9.94 -8.36 10.66
CA SER A 100 -11.00 -9.35 10.52
C SER A 100 -10.37 -10.73 10.39
N GLN A 101 -11.13 -11.77 10.73
CA GLN A 101 -10.67 -13.15 10.59
C GLN A 101 -10.27 -13.48 9.15
N ASN A 102 -11.05 -13.00 8.17
CA ASN A 102 -10.80 -13.25 6.76
C ASN A 102 -9.52 -12.56 6.28
N ALA A 103 -9.27 -11.31 6.70
CA ALA A 103 -8.02 -10.62 6.39
C ALA A 103 -6.80 -11.34 7.00
N GLN A 104 -6.89 -11.81 8.24
CA GLN A 104 -5.79 -12.58 8.85
C GLN A 104 -5.52 -13.89 8.12
N ASN A 105 -6.58 -14.60 7.68
CA ASN A 105 -6.43 -15.84 6.92
C ASN A 105 -5.74 -15.58 5.57
N TYR A 106 -6.23 -14.60 4.81
CA TYR A 106 -5.62 -14.20 3.54
C TYR A 106 -4.13 -13.83 3.71
N LEU A 107 -3.80 -13.01 4.71
CA LEU A 107 -2.41 -12.58 4.94
C LEU A 107 -1.47 -13.72 5.34
N LYS A 108 -1.97 -14.76 6.02
CA LYS A 108 -1.17 -15.97 6.31
C LYS A 108 -0.72 -16.66 5.01
N GLU A 109 -1.59 -16.70 4.01
CA GLU A 109 -1.27 -17.27 2.69
C GLU A 109 -0.24 -16.43 1.95
N GLN A 110 -0.26 -15.10 2.13
CA GLN A 110 0.69 -14.19 1.48
C GLN A 110 2.08 -14.17 2.12
N LYS A 111 2.25 -14.73 3.33
CA LYS A 111 3.52 -14.71 4.09
C LYS A 111 4.72 -15.19 3.25
N ASN A 112 4.53 -16.22 2.44
CA ASN A 112 5.62 -16.85 1.69
C ASN A 112 6.12 -16.00 0.51
N ARG A 113 5.40 -14.95 0.11
CA ARG A 113 5.81 -14.01 -0.94
C ARG A 113 6.97 -13.10 -0.54
N PHE A 114 7.33 -13.09 0.75
CA PHE A 114 8.41 -12.28 1.31
C PHE A 114 9.35 -13.16 2.14
N ASN A 115 10.60 -12.71 2.35
CA ASN A 115 11.52 -13.40 3.27
C ASN A 115 11.15 -13.13 4.73
N GLU A 116 10.73 -11.90 5.04
CA GLU A 116 10.17 -11.54 6.35
C GLU A 116 8.77 -10.99 6.19
N PHE A 117 7.86 -11.37 7.09
CA PHE A 117 6.48 -10.90 7.09
C PHE A 117 6.03 -10.68 8.53
N GLN A 118 5.75 -9.42 8.88
CA GLN A 118 5.49 -8.99 10.25
C GLN A 118 4.16 -8.25 10.34
N TYR A 119 3.50 -8.41 11.49
CA TYR A 119 2.28 -7.69 11.85
C TYR A 119 2.64 -6.63 12.88
N LEU A 120 2.36 -5.37 12.58
CA LEU A 120 2.64 -4.24 13.44
C LEU A 120 1.34 -3.55 13.83
N LYS A 121 1.01 -3.56 15.12
CA LYS A 121 -0.10 -2.78 15.67
C LYS A 121 0.46 -1.47 16.26
N PRO A 122 0.07 -0.28 15.74
CA PRO A 122 0.56 0.98 16.28
C PRO A 122 0.09 1.18 17.73
N LYS A 123 1.00 1.66 18.60
CA LYS A 123 0.71 1.96 20.03
C LYS A 123 -0.39 3.01 20.24
N SER A 124 -0.71 3.80 19.21
CA SER A 124 -1.67 4.91 19.25
C SER A 124 -3.07 4.55 18.74
N THR A 125 -3.35 3.28 18.43
CA THR A 125 -4.70 2.86 18.00
C THR A 125 -5.68 3.07 19.16
N ARG A 126 -6.47 4.15 19.06
CA ARG A 126 -7.61 4.42 19.95
C ARG A 126 -8.51 3.18 19.95
N SER A 127 -9.11 2.86 21.10
CA SER A 127 -9.87 1.64 21.43
C SER A 127 -10.97 1.19 20.44
N VAL A 128 -11.24 1.94 19.38
CA VAL A 128 -12.35 1.74 18.44
C VAL A 128 -11.88 1.34 17.02
N SER A 129 -10.68 1.72 16.58
CA SER A 129 -10.18 1.27 15.26
C SER A 129 -9.27 0.06 15.40
N LYS A 130 -9.73 -1.09 14.88
CA LYS A 130 -8.95 -2.34 14.85
C LYS A 130 -8.07 -2.38 13.60
N GLU A 131 -7.21 -1.39 13.39
CA GLU A 131 -6.24 -1.46 12.28
C GLU A 131 -4.89 -2.00 12.74
N PHE A 132 -4.19 -2.64 11.81
CA PHE A 132 -2.78 -2.99 11.93
C PHE A 132 -2.09 -2.83 10.59
N PHE A 133 -0.77 -2.83 10.61
CA PHE A 133 0.05 -2.81 9.40
C PHE A 133 0.71 -4.17 9.19
N VAL A 134 0.81 -4.57 7.93
CA VAL A 134 1.64 -5.69 7.51
C VAL A 134 2.91 -5.14 6.89
N ILE A 135 4.04 -5.71 7.27
CA ILE A 135 5.36 -5.38 6.71
C ILE A 135 5.94 -6.63 6.07
N GLY A 136 6.01 -6.64 4.74
CA GLY A 136 6.70 -7.66 3.95
C GLY A 136 8.07 -7.15 3.53
N LYS A 137 9.15 -7.88 3.82
CA LYS A 137 10.50 -7.52 3.37
C LYS A 137 11.08 -8.56 2.44
N HIS A 138 11.85 -8.08 1.46
CA HIS A 138 12.49 -8.88 0.44
C HIS A 138 11.49 -9.75 -0.33
N PHE A 139 10.69 -9.09 -1.17
CA PHE A 139 9.74 -9.72 -2.06
C PHE A 139 10.41 -10.78 -2.95
N LYS A 140 9.85 -12.00 -3.01
CA LYS A 140 10.49 -13.15 -3.68
C LYS A 140 10.25 -13.23 -5.19
N ALA A 141 9.24 -12.50 -5.69
CA ALA A 141 8.70 -12.56 -7.05
C ALA A 141 8.07 -13.90 -7.44
#